data_AF-A0A812LVS0-F1
#
_entry.id   AF-A0A812LVS0-F1
#
_cell.length_a   1.000
_cell.length_b   1.000
_cell.length_c   1.000
_cell.angle_alpha   90.00
_cell.angle_beta   90.00
_cell.angle_gamma   90.00
#
_symmetry.space_group_name_H-M   'P 1'
#
loop_
_entity.id
_entity.type
_entity.pdbx_description
1 polymer ?
#
loop_
_entity_poly.entity_id
_entity_poly.type
_entity_poly.pdbx_seq_one_letter_code
_entity_poly.pdbx_strand_id
1 'polypeptide(L)'
;MIAWRDAARDSWLERTAKRFAKTQGRKEEEFEGACAELLQLTLAGAPAGIPLSQPWQEFAGEMRPPDHPAQRVPSNLQRFAGNYLNLLMVTAAFASASTRPFFVGFCLIAKAIALLAPPEMFDVDMLQGKSAGGGYRSVGGPWLRCALATAGHAGVWATGLLASSGRRGLAVGVALVLSHALFRTRPWTEVAKERLTKGLKSQ
;
A
#
# COMPACT_ATOMS: atom_id res chain seq x y z
N MET A 1 4.86 11.97 14.43
CA MET A 1 5.76 10.79 14.49
C MET A 1 4.85 9.59 14.28
N ILE A 2 4.91 8.92 13.12
CA ILE A 2 3.96 7.85 12.76
C ILE A 2 4.50 6.54 13.34
N ALA A 3 3.77 5.91 14.26
CA ALA A 3 4.12 4.57 14.70
C ALA A 3 3.79 3.55 13.59
N TRP A 4 4.46 2.40 13.55
CA TRP A 4 4.19 1.35 12.55
C TRP A 4 2.72 0.95 12.48
N ARG A 5 2.07 0.93 13.65
CA ARG A 5 0.63 0.69 13.78
C ARG A 5 -0.20 1.74 13.04
N ASP A 6 0.22 2.99 13.10
CA ASP A 6 -0.48 4.10 12.47
C ASP A 6 -0.28 4.05 10.95
N ALA A 7 0.92 3.71 10.48
CA ALA A 7 1.19 3.51 9.04
C ALA A 7 0.39 2.34 8.44
N ALA A 8 0.23 1.23 9.18
CA ALA A 8 -0.59 0.11 8.73
C ALA A 8 -2.10 0.43 8.74
N ARG A 9 -2.56 1.15 9.79
CA ARG A 9 -3.96 1.61 9.91
C ARG A 9 -4.33 2.67 8.89
N ASP A 10 -3.33 3.41 8.42
CA ASP A 10 -3.42 4.38 7.36
C ASP A 10 -2.94 3.78 6.02
N SER A 11 -3.26 2.50 5.79
CA SER A 11 -3.14 1.90 4.47
C SER A 11 -4.31 2.32 3.58
N TRP A 12 -4.04 2.43 2.28
CA TRP A 12 -5.07 2.71 1.27
C TRP A 12 -6.20 1.69 1.34
N LEU A 13 -5.88 0.40 1.52
CA LEU A 13 -6.88 -0.65 1.55
C LEU A 13 -7.86 -0.47 2.71
N GLU A 14 -7.36 -0.13 3.91
CA GLU A 14 -8.21 0.12 5.07
C GLU A 14 -9.07 1.38 4.89
N ARG A 15 -8.49 2.49 4.38
CA ARG A 15 -9.25 3.71 4.08
C ARG A 15 -10.36 3.45 3.06
N THR A 16 -10.05 2.74 1.98
CA THR A 16 -10.99 2.44 0.90
C THR A 16 -12.08 1.47 1.35
N ALA A 17 -11.75 0.44 2.14
CA ALA A 17 -12.75 -0.45 2.73
C ALA A 17 -13.75 0.30 3.63
N LYS A 18 -13.28 1.28 4.42
CA LYS A 18 -14.16 2.14 5.23
C LYS A 18 -15.08 3.02 4.36
N ARG A 19 -14.62 3.48 3.19
CA ARG A 19 -15.47 4.21 2.21
C ARG A 19 -16.60 3.31 1.71
N PHE A 20 -16.30 2.07 1.33
CA PHE A 20 -17.33 1.10 0.92
C PHE A 20 -18.34 0.77 2.02
N ALA A 21 -17.93 0.77 3.29
CA ALA A 21 -18.82 0.47 4.43
C ALA A 21 -19.76 1.63 4.78
N LYS A 22 -19.43 2.88 4.43
CA LYS A 22 -20.31 4.03 4.64
C LYS A 22 -21.38 4.05 3.55
N THR A 23 -22.53 3.45 3.85
CA THR A 23 -23.66 3.19 2.95
C THR A 23 -24.42 4.43 2.44
N GLN A 24 -24.06 5.65 2.88
CA GLN A 24 -24.78 6.87 2.51
C GLN A 24 -24.14 7.57 1.33
N GLY A 25 -24.72 7.39 0.14
CA GLY A 25 -24.40 8.14 -1.06
C GLY A 25 -23.00 7.86 -1.57
N ARG A 26 -22.87 6.88 -2.46
CA ARG A 26 -21.63 6.60 -3.20
C ARG A 26 -21.32 7.81 -4.09
N LYS A 27 -20.68 8.85 -3.55
CA LYS A 27 -20.17 9.96 -4.35
C LYS A 27 -19.07 9.41 -5.24
N GLU A 28 -19.30 9.41 -6.53
CA GLU A 28 -18.38 8.85 -7.53
C GLU A 28 -16.97 9.46 -7.40
N GLU A 29 -16.90 10.77 -7.12
CA GLU A 29 -15.67 11.52 -6.85
C GLU A 29 -14.79 10.88 -5.75
N GLU A 30 -15.38 10.31 -4.70
CA GLU A 30 -14.63 9.67 -3.61
C GLU A 30 -13.95 8.37 -4.07
N PHE A 31 -14.58 7.64 -4.99
CA PHE A 31 -14.04 6.40 -5.57
C PHE A 31 -12.99 6.69 -6.66
N GLU A 32 -13.18 7.76 -7.43
CA GLU A 32 -12.15 8.25 -8.35
C GLU A 32 -10.91 8.70 -7.60
N GLY A 33 -11.10 9.51 -6.55
CA GLY A 33 -10.01 9.94 -5.66
C GLY A 33 -9.27 8.74 -5.06
N ALA A 34 -9.99 7.68 -4.67
CA ALA A 34 -9.37 6.44 -4.18
C ALA A 34 -8.49 5.77 -5.24
N CYS A 35 -8.96 5.65 -6.48
CA CYS A 35 -8.19 5.04 -7.56
C CYS A 35 -6.96 5.88 -7.92
N ALA A 36 -7.13 7.19 -8.03
CA ALA A 36 -6.05 8.12 -8.30
C ALA A 36 -4.96 8.07 -7.20
N GLU A 37 -5.36 8.03 -5.93
CA GLU A 37 -4.47 7.87 -4.78
C GLU A 37 -3.65 6.58 -4.87
N LEU A 38 -4.29 5.43 -5.14
CA LEU A 38 -3.57 4.16 -5.28
C LEU A 38 -2.64 4.12 -6.49
N LEU A 39 -3.03 4.76 -7.60
CA LEU A 39 -2.18 4.89 -8.77
C LEU A 39 -0.94 5.73 -8.44
N GLN A 40 -1.11 6.90 -7.82
CA GLN A 40 0.00 7.75 -7.39
C GLN A 40 0.95 7.03 -6.43
N LEU A 41 0.41 6.32 -5.43
CA LEU A 41 1.23 5.49 -4.53
C LEU A 41 1.99 4.41 -5.29
N THR A 42 1.33 3.71 -6.21
CA THR A 42 1.97 2.64 -7.01
C THR A 42 3.10 3.21 -7.87
N LEU A 43 2.87 4.36 -8.53
CA LEU A 43 3.89 5.06 -9.35
C LEU A 43 5.05 5.60 -8.52
N ALA A 44 4.79 6.02 -7.27
CA ALA A 44 5.83 6.42 -6.32
C ALA A 44 6.66 5.23 -5.80
N GLY A 45 6.36 3.99 -6.22
CA GLY A 45 7.03 2.79 -5.74
C GLY A 45 6.51 2.28 -4.40
N ALA A 46 5.26 2.60 -4.05
CA ALA A 46 4.55 2.07 -2.88
C ALA A 46 3.43 1.09 -3.28
N PRO A 47 3.76 -0.09 -3.83
CA PRO A 47 2.77 -1.01 -4.39
C PRO A 47 1.83 -1.63 -3.35
N ALA A 48 2.17 -1.56 -2.05
CA ALA A 48 1.35 -2.01 -0.94
C ALA A 48 0.22 -1.03 -0.58
N GLY A 49 0.15 0.14 -1.23
CA GLY A 49 -0.84 1.17 -0.92
C GLY A 49 -0.58 1.87 0.41
N ILE A 50 0.68 1.89 0.87
CA ILE A 50 1.12 2.58 2.09
C ILE A 50 2.12 3.66 1.68
N PRO A 51 1.90 4.94 2.00
CA PRO A 51 2.85 6.00 1.64
C PRO A 51 4.27 5.70 2.09
N LEU A 52 5.26 6.02 1.25
CA LEU A 52 6.66 5.91 1.64
C LEU A 52 6.96 6.90 2.75
N SER A 53 7.74 6.47 3.75
CA SER A 53 8.19 7.38 4.81
C SER A 53 9.36 8.24 4.36
N GLN A 54 10.17 7.71 3.43
CA GLN A 54 11.25 8.44 2.75
C GLN A 54 11.32 7.99 1.27
N PRO A 55 11.84 8.83 0.35
CA PRO A 55 12.14 8.41 -1.02
C PRO A 55 13.06 7.18 -1.05
N TRP A 56 12.90 6.32 -2.07
CA TRP A 56 13.71 5.09 -2.19
C TRP A 56 15.22 5.36 -2.28
N GLN A 57 15.61 6.50 -2.87
CA GLN A 57 17.01 6.92 -2.96
C GLN A 57 17.63 7.15 -1.57
N GLU A 58 16.86 7.73 -0.64
CA GLU A 58 17.32 7.95 0.73
C GLU A 58 17.29 6.64 1.55
N PHE A 59 16.28 5.81 1.31
CA PHE A 59 16.18 4.48 1.91
C PHE A 59 17.43 3.66 1.60
N ALA A 60 17.81 3.53 0.32
CA ALA A 60 18.96 2.77 -0.14
C ALA A 60 20.34 3.35 0.22
N GLY A 61 20.39 4.52 0.85
CA GLY A 61 21.64 5.24 1.14
C GLY A 61 22.66 4.48 2.01
N GLU A 62 23.65 5.20 2.51
CA GLU A 62 24.84 4.61 3.13
C GLU A 62 24.57 3.53 4.22
N MET A 63 25.29 2.41 4.11
CA MET A 63 25.27 1.31 5.08
C MET A 63 26.64 1.15 5.73
N ARG A 64 26.70 0.97 7.04
CA ARG A 64 27.93 0.72 7.80
C ARG A 64 27.69 -0.30 8.90
N PRO A 65 28.74 -1.01 9.38
CA PRO A 65 28.64 -1.90 10.53
C PRO A 65 27.95 -1.23 11.74
N PRO A 66 27.17 -1.98 12.54
CA PRO A 66 26.44 -1.43 13.67
C PRO A 66 27.38 -1.12 14.84
N ASP A 67 27.46 0.15 15.23
CA ASP A 67 28.16 0.62 16.43
C ASP A 67 27.23 0.70 17.66
N HIS A 68 25.91 0.84 17.46
CA HIS A 68 24.88 0.85 18.52
C HIS A 68 23.56 0.19 18.05
N PRO A 69 23.50 -1.14 17.90
CA PRO A 69 22.36 -1.84 17.29
C PRO A 69 21.03 -1.60 18.02
N ALA A 70 21.06 -1.57 19.36
CA ALA A 70 19.86 -1.37 20.20
C ALA A 70 19.16 -0.02 19.96
N GLN A 71 19.90 1.00 19.52
CA GLN A 71 19.35 2.32 19.20
C GLN A 71 19.04 2.45 17.71
N ARG A 72 19.90 1.91 16.85
CA ARG A 72 19.75 1.97 15.38
C ARG A 72 18.48 1.28 14.90
N VAL A 73 18.20 0.07 15.37
CA VAL A 73 17.07 -0.73 14.87
C VAL A 73 15.73 -0.04 15.15
N PRO A 74 15.34 0.27 16.40
CA PRO A 74 14.04 0.91 16.66
C PRO A 74 13.90 2.26 15.95
N SER A 75 14.99 3.04 15.92
CA SER A 75 15.03 4.33 15.27
C SER A 75 14.76 4.19 13.75
N ASN A 76 15.53 3.35 13.06
CA ASN A 76 15.39 3.13 11.62
C ASN A 76 14.05 2.49 11.26
N LEU A 77 13.57 1.53 12.06
CA LEU A 77 12.21 1.00 11.93
C LEU A 77 11.21 2.15 11.88
N GLN A 78 11.27 3.09 12.83
CA GLN A 78 10.34 4.21 12.86
C GLN A 78 10.46 5.17 11.66
N ARG A 79 11.69 5.51 11.24
CA ARG A 79 11.93 6.45 10.13
C ARG A 79 11.48 5.92 8.77
N PHE A 80 11.64 4.63 8.53
CA PHE A 80 11.38 4.01 7.23
C PHE A 80 10.17 3.06 7.26
N ALA A 81 9.25 3.22 8.21
CA ALA A 81 8.13 2.31 8.43
C ALA A 81 7.33 2.01 7.15
N GLY A 82 6.97 3.05 6.39
CA GLY A 82 6.24 2.93 5.12
C GLY A 82 7.04 2.17 4.05
N ASN A 83 8.34 2.44 3.92
CA ASN A 83 9.21 1.72 2.98
C ASN A 83 9.30 0.23 3.35
N TYR A 84 9.46 -0.08 4.63
CA TYR A 84 9.54 -1.46 5.10
C TYR A 84 8.24 -2.23 4.90
N LEU A 85 7.08 -1.63 5.17
CA LEU A 85 5.79 -2.29 4.93
C LEU A 85 5.59 -2.59 3.43
N ASN A 86 6.02 -1.69 2.54
CA ASN A 86 6.02 -1.95 1.11
C ASN A 86 6.98 -3.08 0.72
N LEU A 87 8.20 -3.10 1.28
CA LEU A 87 9.19 -4.16 1.02
C LEU A 87 8.70 -5.54 1.47
N LEU A 88 8.08 -5.62 2.66
CA LEU A 88 7.45 -6.84 3.17
C LEU A 88 6.38 -7.35 2.22
N MET A 89 5.52 -6.45 1.74
CA MET A 89 4.46 -6.83 0.81
C MET A 89 5.00 -7.31 -0.54
N VAL A 90 6.04 -6.66 -1.08
CA VAL A 90 6.69 -7.05 -2.34
C VAL A 90 7.32 -8.43 -2.22
N THR A 91 8.08 -8.68 -1.16
CA THR A 91 8.73 -9.98 -0.92
C THR A 91 7.70 -11.10 -0.74
N ALA A 92 6.60 -10.84 -0.03
CA ALA A 92 5.49 -11.78 0.12
C ALA A 92 4.77 -12.07 -1.20
N ALA A 93 4.49 -11.03 -2.00
CA ALA A 93 3.83 -11.17 -3.30
C ALA A 93 4.72 -11.93 -4.29
N PHE A 94 6.02 -11.63 -4.32
CA PHE A 94 6.99 -12.32 -5.18
C PHE A 94 7.09 -13.81 -4.82
N ALA A 95 7.22 -14.13 -3.54
CA ALA A 95 7.23 -15.53 -3.10
C ALA A 95 5.90 -16.24 -3.42
N SER A 96 4.76 -15.55 -3.26
CA SER A 96 3.45 -16.11 -3.62
C SER A 96 3.34 -16.41 -5.11
N ALA A 97 3.86 -15.52 -5.96
CA ALA A 97 3.87 -15.69 -7.42
C ALA A 97 4.64 -16.93 -7.87
N SER A 98 5.67 -17.37 -7.14
CA SER A 98 6.39 -18.62 -7.45
C SER A 98 5.54 -19.88 -7.35
N THR A 99 4.43 -19.82 -6.59
CA THR A 99 3.54 -20.97 -6.35
C THR A 99 2.14 -20.79 -6.93
N ARG A 100 1.70 -19.54 -7.08
CA ARG A 100 0.38 -19.16 -7.61
C ARG A 100 0.52 -18.06 -8.66
N PRO A 101 1.31 -18.27 -9.72
CA PRO A 101 1.63 -17.22 -10.68
C PRO A 101 0.39 -16.67 -11.38
N PHE A 102 -0.53 -17.55 -11.78
CA PHE A 102 -1.75 -17.14 -12.47
C PHE A 102 -2.67 -16.28 -11.61
N PHE A 103 -2.87 -16.64 -10.34
CA PHE A 103 -3.74 -15.87 -9.46
C PHE A 103 -3.12 -14.52 -9.11
N VAL A 104 -1.84 -14.49 -8.73
CA VAL A 104 -1.15 -13.22 -8.42
C VAL A 104 -1.09 -12.34 -9.67
N GLY A 105 -0.76 -12.91 -10.83
CA GLY A 105 -0.78 -12.22 -12.11
C GLY A 105 -2.15 -11.66 -12.45
N PHE A 106 -3.22 -12.45 -12.31
CA PHE A 106 -4.60 -11.99 -12.51
C PHE A 106 -4.94 -10.81 -11.58
N CYS A 107 -4.63 -10.90 -10.28
CA CYS A 107 -4.87 -9.80 -9.34
C CYS A 107 -4.11 -8.52 -9.71
N LEU A 108 -2.85 -8.66 -10.15
CA LEU A 108 -2.03 -7.53 -10.60
C LEU A 108 -2.55 -6.91 -11.89
N ILE A 109 -2.94 -7.73 -12.87
CA ILE A 109 -3.53 -7.28 -14.14
C ILE A 109 -4.87 -6.60 -13.90
N ALA A 110 -5.77 -7.21 -13.11
CA ALA A 110 -7.06 -6.62 -12.76
C ALA A 110 -6.87 -5.28 -12.03
N LYS A 111 -5.93 -5.20 -11.08
CA LYS A 111 -5.55 -3.94 -10.43
C LYS A 111 -5.03 -2.92 -11.45
N ALA A 112 -4.13 -3.31 -12.35
CA ALA A 112 -3.55 -2.42 -13.34
C ALA A 112 -4.60 -1.87 -14.33
N ILE A 113 -5.47 -2.74 -14.86
CA ILE A 113 -6.59 -2.34 -15.71
C ILE A 113 -7.49 -1.36 -14.96
N ALA A 114 -7.89 -1.69 -13.73
CA ALA A 114 -8.72 -0.80 -12.93
C ALA A 114 -8.07 0.56 -12.65
N LEU A 115 -6.75 0.64 -12.51
CA LEU A 115 -6.08 1.91 -12.23
C LEU A 115 -5.82 2.74 -13.50
N LEU A 116 -5.56 2.10 -14.63
CA LEU A 116 -5.17 2.77 -15.88
C LEU A 116 -6.33 3.02 -16.84
N ALA A 117 -7.42 2.25 -16.74
CA ALA A 117 -8.55 2.43 -17.63
C ALA A 117 -9.33 3.72 -17.28
N PRO A 118 -9.84 4.42 -18.31
CA PRO A 118 -10.73 5.55 -18.13
C PRO A 118 -12.03 5.11 -17.40
N PRO A 119 -12.62 5.95 -16.52
CA PRO A 119 -13.84 5.60 -15.78
C PRO A 119 -14.99 5.09 -16.65
N GLU A 120 -15.12 5.64 -17.86
CA GLU A 120 -16.18 5.37 -18.83
C GLU A 120 -16.19 3.91 -19.31
N MET A 121 -15.04 3.22 -19.25
CA MET A 121 -14.97 1.78 -19.57
C MET A 121 -15.71 0.89 -18.57
N PHE A 122 -16.04 1.43 -17.39
CA PHE A 122 -16.79 0.72 -16.36
C PHE A 122 -18.26 1.10 -16.33
N ASP A 123 -18.72 1.98 -17.22
CA ASP A 123 -20.13 2.30 -17.35
C ASP A 123 -20.84 1.13 -18.02
N VAL A 124 -21.77 0.51 -17.29
CA VAL A 124 -22.54 -0.64 -17.75
C VAL A 124 -24.01 -0.28 -17.75
N ASP A 125 -24.54 -0.09 -18.95
CA ASP A 125 -25.97 0.11 -19.15
C ASP A 125 -26.70 -1.23 -19.05
N MET A 126 -27.48 -1.38 -17.97
CA MET A 126 -28.35 -2.54 -17.81
C MET A 126 -29.79 -2.18 -18.15
N LEU A 127 -30.41 -3.02 -18.99
CA LEU A 127 -31.84 -2.98 -19.26
C LEU A 127 -32.61 -3.32 -17.98
N GLN A 128 -33.38 -2.36 -17.46
CA GLN A 128 -34.32 -2.59 -16.39
C GLN A 128 -35.51 -3.38 -16.92
N GLY A 129 -35.87 -4.47 -16.22
CA GLY A 129 -37.06 -5.26 -16.54
C GLY A 129 -38.32 -4.41 -16.53
N LYS A 130 -39.33 -4.82 -17.30
CA LYS A 130 -40.62 -4.10 -17.47
C LYS A 130 -41.31 -3.75 -16.14
N SER A 131 -41.08 -4.52 -15.08
CA SER A 131 -41.62 -4.27 -13.73
C SER A 131 -41.01 -3.05 -13.01
N ALA A 132 -39.88 -2.51 -13.50
CA ALA A 132 -39.20 -1.35 -12.94
C ALA A 132 -39.31 -0.08 -13.82
N GLY A 133 -40.22 -0.08 -14.80
CA GLY A 133 -40.50 1.10 -15.64
C GLY A 133 -39.90 1.07 -17.05
N GLY A 134 -39.15 0.03 -17.43
CA GLY A 134 -38.62 -0.15 -18.79
C GLY A 134 -37.68 0.97 -19.22
N GLY A 135 -36.40 0.84 -18.91
CA GLY A 135 -35.36 1.82 -19.29
C GLY A 135 -33.96 1.25 -19.09
N TYR A 136 -32.92 2.00 -19.46
CA TYR A 136 -31.54 1.64 -19.13
C TYR A 136 -31.14 2.31 -17.81
N ARG A 137 -30.46 1.55 -16.94
CA ARG A 137 -29.80 2.08 -15.75
C ARG A 137 -28.30 1.82 -15.88
N SER A 138 -27.49 2.88 -15.76
CA SER A 138 -26.05 2.69 -15.52
C SER A 138 -25.87 2.09 -14.13
N VAL A 139 -25.33 0.87 -14.08
CA VAL A 139 -24.97 0.16 -12.84
C VAL A 139 -23.45 0.25 -12.62
N GLY A 140 -22.73 0.91 -13.52
CA GLY A 140 -21.28 0.95 -13.59
C GLY A 140 -20.62 2.17 -12.94
N GLY A 141 -19.44 2.52 -13.46
CA GLY A 141 -18.73 3.77 -13.18
C GLY A 141 -17.60 3.65 -12.14
N PRO A 142 -17.20 4.78 -11.53
CA PRO A 142 -16.04 4.87 -10.64
C PRO A 142 -16.04 3.91 -9.46
N TRP A 143 -17.21 3.59 -8.90
CA TRP A 143 -17.31 2.64 -7.79
C TRP A 143 -16.93 1.22 -8.21
N LEU A 144 -17.30 0.79 -9.42
CA LEU A 144 -17.01 -0.55 -9.94
C LEU A 144 -15.51 -0.67 -10.27
N ARG A 145 -14.95 0.37 -10.89
CA ARG A 145 -13.50 0.52 -11.10
C ARG A 145 -12.75 0.41 -9.77
N CYS A 146 -13.19 1.15 -8.75
CA CYS A 146 -12.57 1.11 -7.42
C CYS A 146 -12.74 -0.25 -6.74
N ALA A 147 -13.90 -0.91 -6.90
CA ALA A 147 -14.15 -2.24 -6.37
C ALA A 147 -13.19 -3.26 -7.00
N LEU A 148 -12.97 -3.20 -8.31
CA LEU A 148 -12.02 -4.07 -9.01
C LEU A 148 -10.58 -3.81 -8.54
N ALA A 149 -10.17 -2.54 -8.42
CA ALA A 149 -8.86 -2.18 -7.88
C ALA A 149 -8.68 -2.69 -6.44
N THR A 150 -9.71 -2.56 -5.61
CA THR A 150 -9.73 -3.02 -4.21
C THR A 150 -9.63 -4.54 -4.15
N ALA A 151 -10.42 -5.26 -4.94
CA ALA A 151 -10.41 -6.72 -4.98
C ALA A 151 -9.07 -7.28 -5.47
N GLY A 152 -8.51 -6.70 -6.55
CA GLY A 152 -7.17 -7.05 -7.04
C GLY A 152 -6.11 -6.80 -5.98
N HIS A 153 -6.12 -5.61 -5.35
CA HIS A 153 -5.15 -5.26 -4.32
C HIS A 153 -5.27 -6.15 -3.06
N ALA A 154 -6.50 -6.38 -2.58
CA ALA A 154 -6.77 -7.27 -1.46
C ALA A 154 -6.37 -8.73 -1.78
N GLY A 155 -6.56 -9.19 -3.01
CA GLY A 155 -6.13 -10.52 -3.45
C GLY A 155 -4.62 -10.71 -3.36
N VAL A 156 -3.83 -9.71 -3.76
CA VAL A 156 -2.37 -9.74 -3.59
C VAL A 156 -2.01 -9.80 -2.09
N TRP A 157 -2.62 -8.95 -1.24
CA TRP A 157 -2.41 -8.99 0.21
C TRP A 157 -2.78 -10.34 0.83
N ALA A 158 -3.95 -10.88 0.50
CA ALA A 158 -4.43 -12.16 1.01
C ALA A 158 -3.49 -13.30 0.64
N THR A 159 -3.01 -13.34 -0.61
CA THR A 159 -2.02 -14.36 -0.99
C THR A 159 -0.68 -14.19 -0.29
N GLY A 160 -0.17 -12.96 -0.17
CA GLY A 160 1.06 -12.67 0.55
C GLY A 160 1.00 -13.08 2.03
N LEU A 161 -0.12 -12.86 2.70
CA LEU A 161 -0.28 -13.14 4.13
C LEU A 161 -0.70 -14.58 4.43
N LEU A 162 -1.59 -15.16 3.62
CA LEU A 162 -2.24 -16.44 3.92
C LEU A 162 -1.59 -17.64 3.24
N ALA A 163 -0.94 -17.46 2.08
CA ALA A 163 -0.25 -18.57 1.42
C ALA A 163 1.03 -18.95 2.18
N SER A 164 1.36 -20.25 2.21
CA SER A 164 2.59 -20.74 2.84
C SER A 164 3.85 -20.12 2.22
N SER A 165 3.86 -19.98 0.90
CA SER A 165 4.92 -19.29 0.14
C SER A 165 4.99 -17.80 0.47
N GLY A 166 3.85 -17.12 0.56
CA GLY A 166 3.77 -15.72 0.98
C GLY A 166 4.36 -15.50 2.38
N ARG A 167 4.02 -16.36 3.35
CA ARG A 167 4.60 -16.31 4.71
C ARG A 167 6.12 -16.53 4.73
N ARG A 168 6.64 -17.41 3.87
CA ARG A 168 8.11 -17.54 3.69
C ARG A 168 8.71 -16.26 3.11
N GLY A 169 8.05 -15.66 2.12
CA GLY A 169 8.42 -14.35 1.57
C GLY A 169 8.45 -13.25 2.63
N LEU A 170 7.45 -13.21 3.52
CA LEU A 170 7.45 -12.28 4.67
C LEU A 170 8.63 -12.51 5.60
N ALA A 171 8.99 -13.76 5.90
CA ALA A 171 10.16 -14.05 6.73
C ALA A 171 11.45 -13.52 6.09
N VAL A 172 11.62 -13.71 4.78
CA VAL A 172 12.73 -13.11 4.01
C VAL A 172 12.68 -11.58 4.07
N GLY A 173 11.51 -11.00 3.86
CA GLY A 173 11.30 -9.56 3.96
C GLY A 173 11.67 -9.01 5.34
N VAL A 174 11.27 -9.69 6.42
CA VAL A 174 11.62 -9.30 7.79
C VAL A 174 13.13 -9.34 7.99
N ALA A 175 13.81 -10.39 7.49
CA ALA A 175 15.27 -10.46 7.55
C ALA A 175 15.94 -9.30 6.80
N LEU A 176 15.42 -8.91 5.62
CA LEU A 176 15.91 -7.76 4.86
C LEU A 176 15.65 -6.43 5.59
N VAL A 177 14.46 -6.26 6.16
CA VAL A 177 14.10 -5.07 6.96
C VAL A 177 15.02 -4.93 8.17
N LEU A 178 15.24 -6.02 8.92
CA LEU A 178 16.10 -6.01 10.10
C LEU A 178 17.57 -5.77 9.72
N SER A 179 18.05 -6.39 8.64
CA SER A 179 19.38 -6.14 8.11
C SER A 179 19.54 -4.67 7.73
N HIS A 180 18.60 -4.12 6.96
CA HIS A 180 18.60 -2.71 6.61
C HIS A 180 18.55 -1.81 7.85
N ALA A 181 17.67 -2.08 8.81
CA ALA A 181 17.56 -1.29 10.03
C ALA A 181 18.84 -1.32 10.88
N LEU A 182 19.58 -2.43 10.85
CA LEU A 182 20.84 -2.61 11.57
C LEU A 182 22.01 -1.85 10.92
N PHE A 183 22.14 -1.97 9.59
CA PHE A 183 23.29 -1.44 8.85
C PHE A 183 23.09 -0.01 8.34
N ARG A 184 21.85 0.46 8.18
CA ARG A 184 21.58 1.79 7.64
C ARG A 184 22.06 2.87 8.61
N THR A 185 22.96 3.73 8.14
CA THR A 185 23.41 4.90 8.90
C THR A 185 22.43 6.05 8.77
N ARG A 186 22.50 6.99 9.71
CA ARG A 186 21.79 8.27 9.57
C ARG A 186 22.80 9.36 9.31
N PRO A 187 22.53 10.28 8.37
CA PRO A 187 23.31 11.50 8.27
C PRO A 187 23.29 12.22 9.62
N TRP A 188 24.44 12.66 10.12
CA TRP A 188 24.53 13.31 11.43
C TRP A 188 23.71 14.60 11.51
N THR A 189 23.58 15.30 10.38
CA THR A 189 22.76 16.50 10.19
C THR A 189 21.28 16.27 10.52
N GLU A 190 20.74 15.11 10.12
CA GLU A 190 19.36 14.70 10.37
C GLU A 190 19.13 14.38 11.85
N VAL A 191 20.09 13.69 12.48
CA VAL A 191 20.05 13.37 13.92
C VAL A 191 20.11 14.65 14.75
N ALA A 192 20.94 15.61 14.36
CA ALA A 192 21.03 16.92 15.01
C ALA A 192 19.72 17.70 14.88
N LYS A 193 19.11 17.73 13.69
CA LYS A 193 17.82 18.38 13.45
C LYS A 193 16.70 17.77 14.30
N GLU A 194 16.61 16.43 14.37
CA GLU A 194 15.62 15.76 15.22
C GLU A 194 15.79 16.09 16.71
N ARG A 195 17.04 16.15 17.20
CA ARG A 195 17.35 16.50 18.59
C ARG A 195 17.01 17.95 18.92
N LEU A 196 17.37 18.90 18.05
CA LEU A 196 17.04 20.32 18.20
C LEU A 196 15.52 20.53 18.20
N THR A 197 14.80 19.89 17.29
CA THR A 197 13.34 20.00 17.20
C THR A 197 12.64 19.41 18.43
N LYS A 198 13.18 18.33 19.02
CA LYS A 198 12.65 17.76 20.27
C LYS A 198 12.93 18.66 21.48
N GLY A 199 14.14 19.24 21.57
CA GLY A 199 14.51 20.17 22.64
C GLY A 199 13.65 21.43 22.68
N LEU A 200 13.28 21.95 21.51
CA LEU A 200 12.37 23.10 21.38
C LEU A 200 10.92 22.79 21.76
N LYS A 201 10.49 21.53 21.72
CA LYS A 201 9.12 21.11 22.11
C LYS A 201 9.01 20.73 23.58
N SER A 202 10.14 20.60 24.29
CA SER A 202 10.20 20.31 25.73
C SER A 202 10.41 21.56 26.59
N GLN A 203 10.44 22.74 25.97
CA GLN A 203 10.36 24.05 26.61
C GLN A 203 8.96 24.62 26.41
#